data_AF-A0A1R3JHH9-F1
#
_entry.id   AF-A0A1R3JHH9-F1
#
_cell.length_a   1.000
_cell.length_b   1.000
_cell.length_c   1.000
_cell.angle_alpha   90.00
_cell.angle_beta   90.00
_cell.angle_gamma   90.00
#
_symmetry.space_group_name_H-M   'P 1'
#
loop_
_entity.id
_entity.type
_entity.pdbx_description
1 polymer ?
#
loop_
_entity_poly.entity_id
_entity_poly.type
_entity_poly.pdbx_seq_one_letter_code
_entity_poly.pdbx_strand_id
1 'polypeptide(L)'
;MAETASTLTRSAPLKSDDPAWAHGIKVAGKRNQSICLYCNKHIQGGGMTRLNQHLAGVSGNVGSCPKAPSDVQWEMKRLLE
;
A
#
# COMPACT_ATOMS: atom_id res chain seq x y z
N MET A 1 23.66 22.34 27.38
CA MET A 1 24.10 22.35 25.97
C MET A 1 23.61 21.04 25.38
N ALA A 2 22.78 21.09 24.34
CA ALA A 2 21.96 19.98 23.85
C ALA A 2 22.75 18.92 23.07
N GLU A 3 22.53 17.64 23.38
CA GLU A 3 23.17 16.52 22.69
C GLU A 3 22.23 15.89 21.66
N THR A 4 22.66 16.03 20.40
CA THR A 4 22.51 15.13 19.25
C THR A 4 21.11 14.59 18.91
N ALA A 5 20.38 15.36 18.09
CA ALA A 5 19.20 14.90 17.36
C ALA A 5 19.52 14.56 15.89
N SER A 6 18.94 13.45 15.45
CA SER A 6 18.49 13.15 14.08
C SER A 6 19.47 12.52 13.08
N THR A 7 19.46 11.18 13.08
CA THR A 7 19.16 10.33 11.91
C THR A 7 19.43 10.94 10.52
N LEU A 8 20.61 10.67 9.99
CA LEU A 8 20.88 10.79 8.55
C LEU A 8 20.87 9.39 7.92
N THR A 9 19.66 8.81 7.78
CA THR A 9 19.47 7.72 6.83
C THR A 9 19.36 8.31 5.44
N ARG A 10 20.06 7.68 4.51
CA ARG A 10 20.34 8.12 3.14
C ARG A 10 19.06 8.55 2.42
N SER A 11 19.06 9.79 1.94
CA SER A 11 17.97 10.46 1.24
C SER A 11 17.64 9.75 -0.09
N ALA A 12 16.43 9.20 -0.20
CA ALA A 12 15.75 8.99 -1.49
C ALA A 12 14.65 10.06 -1.61
N PRO A 13 14.39 10.61 -2.82
CA PRO A 13 13.47 11.73 -2.97
C PRO A 13 12.05 11.32 -2.59
N LEU A 14 11.38 12.22 -1.87
CA LEU A 14 9.97 12.17 -1.51
C LEU A 14 9.09 11.82 -2.73
N LYS A 15 8.70 10.56 -2.84
CA LYS A 15 7.42 10.16 -3.41
C LYS A 15 6.72 9.33 -2.35
N SER A 16 6.10 10.01 -1.39
CA SER A 16 5.19 9.39 -0.43
C SER A 16 3.84 9.02 -1.07
N ASP A 17 3.85 8.73 -2.38
CA ASP A 17 2.72 8.21 -3.13
C ASP A 17 3.13 6.79 -3.54
N ASP A 18 2.97 5.89 -2.60
CA ASP A 18 3.03 4.45 -2.88
C ASP A 18 2.09 4.20 -4.07
N PRO A 19 2.56 3.59 -5.16
CA PRO A 19 1.80 3.46 -6.40
C PRO A 19 0.50 2.65 -6.19
N ALA A 20 0.33 1.95 -5.06
CA ALA A 20 -0.97 1.37 -4.71
C ALA A 20 -2.06 2.43 -4.53
N TRP A 21 -1.75 3.70 -4.24
CA TRP A 21 -2.74 4.79 -4.25
C TRP A 21 -3.29 5.06 -5.66
N ALA A 22 -2.55 4.74 -6.72
CA ALA A 22 -3.09 4.77 -8.09
C ALA A 22 -4.14 3.67 -8.32
N HIS A 23 -4.16 2.65 -7.46
CA HIS A 23 -4.97 1.44 -7.61
C HIS A 23 -5.97 1.21 -6.47
N GLY A 24 -5.99 2.12 -5.49
CA GLY A 24 -6.96 2.12 -4.42
C GLY A 24 -7.00 3.47 -3.72
N ILE A 25 -8.11 3.73 -3.05
CA ILE A 25 -8.42 5.03 -2.43
C ILE A 25 -8.45 4.89 -0.92
N LYS A 26 -7.88 5.87 -0.21
CA LYS A 26 -7.93 5.91 1.26
C LYS A 26 -9.31 6.40 1.65
N VAL A 27 -9.97 5.69 2.56
CA VAL A 27 -11.22 6.18 3.12
C VAL A 27 -10.90 7.26 4.14
N ALA A 28 -11.13 8.52 3.78
CA ALA A 28 -10.99 9.64 4.70
C ALA A 28 -11.96 9.47 5.89
N GLY A 29 -11.46 9.64 7.11
CA GLY A 29 -12.25 9.49 8.34
C GLY A 29 -12.26 8.08 8.96
N LYS A 30 -11.80 7.04 8.26
CA LYS A 30 -11.60 5.71 8.84
C LYS A 30 -10.12 5.35 8.85
N ARG A 31 -9.54 5.26 10.06
CA ARG A 31 -8.13 4.90 10.24
C ARG A 31 -7.90 3.53 9.57
N ASN A 32 -6.94 3.49 8.65
CA ASN A 32 -6.42 2.27 8.03
C ASN A 32 -7.43 1.53 7.13
N GLN A 33 -8.38 2.24 6.52
CA GLN A 33 -9.26 1.66 5.49
C GLN A 33 -8.88 2.13 4.09
N SER A 34 -8.92 1.21 3.14
CA SER A 34 -8.67 1.45 1.72
C SER A 34 -9.71 0.70 0.87
N ILE A 35 -10.04 1.26 -0.29
CA ILE A 35 -10.94 0.62 -1.26
C ILE A 35 -10.12 0.33 -2.51
N CYS A 36 -10.13 -0.93 -2.95
CA CYS A 36 -9.50 -1.33 -4.21
C CYS A 36 -10.33 -0.81 -5.40
N LEU A 37 -9.69 -0.14 -6.37
CA LEU A 37 -10.38 0.41 -7.55
C LEU A 37 -10.74 -0.66 -8.60
N TYR A 38 -10.14 -1.85 -8.54
CA TYR A 38 -10.43 -2.94 -9.49
C TYR A 38 -11.67 -3.74 -9.14
N CYS A 39 -11.77 -4.17 -7.87
CA CYS A 39 -12.84 -5.03 -7.39
C CYS A 39 -13.81 -4.31 -6.45
N ASN A 40 -13.60 -3.01 -6.18
CA ASN A 40 -14.36 -2.20 -5.21
C ASN A 40 -14.43 -2.84 -3.81
N LYS A 41 -13.50 -3.73 -3.48
CA LYS A 41 -13.43 -4.39 -2.19
C LYS A 41 -12.97 -3.38 -1.14
N HIS A 42 -13.75 -3.29 -0.07
CA HIS A 42 -13.38 -2.55 1.12
C HIS A 42 -12.38 -3.36 1.93
N ILE A 43 -11.17 -2.85 2.05
CA ILE A 43 -10.09 -3.42 2.84
C ILE A 43 -10.03 -2.64 4.14
N GLN A 44 -10.32 -3.34 5.24
CA GLN A 44 -10.38 -2.73 6.57
C GLN A 44 -9.14 -3.10 7.38
N GLY A 45 -8.56 -2.12 8.08
CA GLY A 45 -7.36 -2.31 8.90
C GLY A 45 -6.08 -2.47 8.07
N GLY A 46 -4.91 -2.29 8.68
CA GLY A 46 -3.61 -2.49 8.02
C GLY A 46 -3.22 -1.47 6.93
N GLY A 47 -4.13 -0.57 6.52
CA GLY A 47 -3.81 0.55 5.65
C GLY A 47 -3.33 0.12 4.26
N MET A 48 -2.28 0.79 3.77
CA MET A 48 -1.72 0.59 2.43
C MET A 48 -1.16 -0.82 2.22
N THR A 49 -0.50 -1.39 3.22
CA THR A 49 0.14 -2.71 3.12
C THR A 49 -0.85 -3.81 2.75
N ARG A 50 -2.09 -3.74 3.25
CA ARG A 50 -3.13 -4.70 2.85
C ARG A 50 -3.68 -4.44 1.45
N LEU A 51 -3.71 -3.20 0.98
CA LEU A 51 -4.04 -2.91 -0.41
C LEU A 51 -2.94 -3.47 -1.34
N ASN A 52 -1.67 -3.26 -0.99
CA ASN A 52 -0.53 -3.86 -1.68
C ASN A 52 -0.65 -5.39 -1.73
N GLN A 53 -0.90 -6.07 -0.60
CA GLN A 53 -1.07 -7.53 -0.58
C GLN A 53 -2.27 -8.01 -1.42
N HIS A 54 -3.39 -7.29 -1.35
CA HIS A 54 -4.59 -7.60 -2.14
C HIS A 54 -4.30 -7.51 -3.65
N LEU A 55 -3.64 -6.42 -4.07
CA LEU A 55 -3.30 -6.18 -5.46
C LEU A 55 -2.18 -7.10 -5.94
N ALA A 56 -1.19 -7.42 -5.11
CA ALA A 56 -0.09 -8.34 -5.40
C ALA A 56 -0.54 -9.80 -5.52
N GLY A 57 -1.80 -10.09 -5.16
CA GLY A 57 -2.30 -11.47 -5.12
C GLY A 57 -1.66 -12.32 -4.04
N VAL A 58 -0.96 -11.70 -3.07
CA VAL A 58 -0.30 -12.39 -1.97
C VAL A 58 -1.37 -12.76 -0.94
N SER A 59 -1.74 -14.04 -0.95
CA SER A 59 -2.66 -14.63 0.02
C SER A 59 -2.04 -14.56 1.42
N GLY A 60 -2.61 -13.71 2.28
CA GLY A 60 -2.21 -13.57 3.67
C GLY A 60 -3.40 -13.15 4.51
N ASN A 61 -3.35 -11.95 5.09
CA ASN A 61 -4.46 -11.38 5.87
C ASN A 61 -5.60 -10.80 5.02
N VAL A 62 -5.43 -10.73 3.70
CA VAL A 62 -6.41 -10.19 2.75
C VAL A 62 -6.50 -11.13 1.56
N GLY A 63 -7.71 -11.33 1.05
CA GLY A 63 -7.90 -12.12 -0.18
C GLY A 63 -7.29 -11.41 -1.38
N SER A 64 -6.81 -12.16 -2.36
CA SER A 64 -6.27 -11.65 -3.63
C SER A 64 -7.34 -10.94 -4.46
N CYS A 65 -6.92 -10.00 -5.31
CA CYS A 65 -7.83 -9.28 -6.19
C CYS A 65 -8.17 -10.12 -7.43
N PRO A 66 -9.46 -10.46 -7.69
CA PRO A 66 -9.84 -11.21 -8.88
C PRO A 66 -9.83 -10.36 -10.16
N LYS A 67 -9.75 -9.03 -10.04
CA LYS A 67 -9.83 -8.07 -11.16
C LYS A 67 -8.54 -7.27 -11.36
N ALA A 68 -7.51 -7.49 -10.56
CA ALA A 68 -6.24 -6.77 -10.73
C ALA A 68 -5.49 -7.34 -11.96
N PRO A 69 -5.05 -6.51 -12.90
CA PRO A 69 -4.25 -6.95 -14.04
C PRO A 69 -2.87 -7.41 -13.59
N SER A 70 -2.27 -8.32 -14.36
CA SER A 70 -0.99 -8.96 -14.03
C SER A 70 0.16 -7.96 -13.82
N ASP A 71 0.21 -6.89 -14.60
CA ASP A 71 1.21 -5.80 -14.44
C ASP A 71 1.15 -5.16 -13.05
N VAL A 72 -0.06 -4.95 -12.54
CA VAL A 72 -0.27 -4.37 -11.22
C VAL A 72 0.06 -5.39 -10.14
N GLN A 73 -0.29 -6.66 -10.33
CA GLN A 73 0.11 -7.72 -9.39
C GLN A 73 1.62 -7.79 -9.25
N TRP A 74 2.35 -7.75 -10.38
CA TRP A 74 3.80 -7.74 -10.43
C TRP A 74 4.40 -6.52 -9.71
N GLU A 75 3.93 -5.31 -10.03
CA GLU A 75 4.46 -4.10 -9.41
C GLU A 75 4.23 -4.09 -7.90
N MET A 76 3.03 -4.49 -7.46
CA MET A 76 2.67 -4.55 -6.04
C MET A 76 3.45 -5.60 -5.28
N LYS A 77 3.77 -6.73 -5.94
CA LYS A 77 4.63 -7.76 -5.36
C LYS A 77 6.04 -7.23 -5.14
N ARG A 78 6.59 -6.47 -6.10
CA ARG A 78 7.92 -5.86 -5.99
C ARG A 78 8.03 -4.80 -4.89
N LEU A 79 6.91 -4.21 -4.46
CA LEU A 79 6.85 -3.29 -3.33
C LEU A 79 6.78 -4.00 -1.97
N LEU A 80 6.38 -5.27 -1.96
CA LEU A 80 6.27 -6.10 -0.75
C LEU A 80 7.54 -6.94 -0.50
N GLU A 81 8.35 -7.14 -1.53
CA GLU A 81 9.70 -7.72 -1.46
C GLU A 81 10.73 -6.71 -0.92
#